data_AF-A0A7U6GDG2-F1
#
_entry.id   AF-A0A7U6GDG2-F1
#
_cell.length_a   1.000
_cell.length_b   1.000
_cell.length_c   1.000
_cell.angle_alpha   90.00
_cell.angle_beta   90.00
_cell.angle_gamma   90.00
#
_symmetry.space_group_name_H-M   'P 1'
#
loop_
_entity.id
_entity.type
_entity.pdbx_description
1 polymer ?
#
loop_
_entity_poly.entity_id
_entity_poly.type
_entity_poly.pdbx_seq_one_letter_code
_entity_poly.pdbx_strand_id
1 'polypeptide(L)' 'MRNAKLRFTNERVDIAIENGVIKEIGKVYGTHKLEINVKGNLVTESFVNPHLHLCKYLHFSK' A
#
# COMPACT_ATOMS: atom_id res chain seq x y z
N MET A 1 7.81 0.46 -4.74
CA MET A 1 7.71 -0.82 -3.98
C MET A 1 8.08 -1.95 -4.93
N ARG A 2 8.89 -2.91 -4.49
CA ARG A 2 9.41 -4.02 -5.33
C ARG A 2 8.79 -5.37 -4.96
N ASN A 3 8.54 -6.23 -5.95
CA ASN A 3 8.04 -7.61 -5.77
C ASN A 3 6.70 -7.70 -5.01
N ALA A 4 5.72 -6.86 -5.31
CA ALA A 4 4.39 -6.91 -4.74
C ALA A 4 3.51 -7.98 -5.40
N LYS A 5 2.69 -8.67 -4.60
CA LYS A 5 1.53 -9.41 -5.08
C LYS A 5 0.30 -8.51 -5.00
N LEU A 6 -0.52 -8.46 -6.05
CA LEU A 6 -1.80 -7.74 -6.05
C LEU A 6 -2.98 -8.68 -5.82
N ARG A 7 -4.13 -8.12 -5.44
CA ARG A 7 -5.37 -8.89 -5.40
C ARG A 7 -5.75 -9.36 -6.79
N PHE A 8 -6.31 -10.58 -6.88
CA PHE A 8 -6.83 -11.19 -8.11
C PHE A 8 -5.80 -11.57 -9.18
N THR A 9 -4.50 -11.47 -8.90
CA THR A 9 -3.44 -11.98 -9.77
C THR A 9 -2.37 -12.71 -8.96
N ASN A 10 -1.69 -13.67 -9.60
CA ASN A 10 -0.52 -14.35 -9.04
C ASN A 10 0.81 -13.76 -9.54
N GLU A 11 0.75 -12.77 -10.43
CA GLU A 11 1.93 -12.08 -10.92
C GLU A 11 2.55 -11.19 -9.85
N ARG A 12 3.89 -11.08 -9.91
CA ARG A 12 4.64 -10.14 -9.08
C ARG A 12 4.91 -8.88 -9.89
N VAL A 13 4.61 -7.74 -9.29
CA VAL A 13 4.79 -6.43 -9.92
C VAL A 13 5.55 -5.49 -9.01
N ASP A 14 6.13 -4.46 -9.59
CA ASP A 14 6.59 -3.29 -8.86
C ASP A 14 5.51 -2.18 -8.93
N ILE A 15 5.52 -1.29 -7.94
CA ILE A 15 4.60 -0.16 -7.86
C ILE A 15 5.44 1.10 -7.71
N ALA A 16 5.43 1.98 -8.71
CA ALA A 16 6.08 3.27 -8.66
C ALA A 16 5.12 4.33 -8.09
N ILE A 17 5.62 5.14 -7.15
CA ILE A 17 4.86 6.21 -6.51
C ILE A 17 5.64 7.50 -6.69
N GLU A 18 4.98 8.53 -7.19
CA GLU A 18 5.56 9.85 -7.42
C GLU A 18 4.54 10.91 -6.95
N ASN A 19 4.99 11.86 -6.12
CA ASN A 19 4.16 12.94 -5.59
C ASN A 19 2.84 12.46 -4.93
N GLY A 20 2.90 11.33 -4.23
CA GLY A 20 1.73 10.75 -3.55
C GLY A 20 0.75 10.00 -4.46
N VAL A 21 1.04 9.85 -5.75
CA VAL A 21 0.18 9.16 -6.72
C VAL A 21 0.89 7.92 -7.27
N ILE A 22 0.13 6.88 -7.60
CA ILE A 22 0.66 5.72 -8.31
C ILE A 22 1.01 6.14 -9.73
N LYS A 23 2.30 6.12 -10.07
CA LYS A 23 2.81 6.49 -11.39
C LYS A 23 2.74 5.32 -12.37
N GLU A 24 3.06 4.12 -11.89
CA GLU A 24 3.12 2.90 -12.69
C GLU A 24 2.91 1.66 -11.81
N ILE A 25 2.26 0.64 -12.38
CA ILE A 25 2.14 -0.70 -11.81
C ILE A 25 2.63 -1.67 -12.88
N GLY A 26 3.68 -2.44 -12.59
CA GLY A 26 4.30 -3.31 -13.57
C GLY A 26 5.78 -3.49 -13.31
N LYS A 27 6.58 -3.71 -14.35
CA LYS A 27 8.02 -3.85 -14.21
C LYS A 27 8.68 -2.47 -14.27
N VAL A 28 9.18 -2.00 -13.13
CA VAL A 28 9.81 -0.67 -13.01
C VAL A 28 11.32 -0.81 -13.14
N TYR A 29 11.94 -0.04 -14.04
CA TYR A 29 13.38 -0.10 -14.31
C TYR A 29 14.14 1.04 -13.63
N GLY A 30 15.44 0.83 -13.41
CA GLY A 30 16.32 1.81 -12.78
C GLY A 30 16.29 1.77 -11.26
N THR A 31 17.10 2.64 -10.65
CA THR A 31 17.18 2.83 -9.20
C THR A 31 16.41 4.08 -8.79
N HIS A 32 15.68 3.98 -7.68
CA HIS A 32 14.97 5.11 -7.09
C HIS A 32 15.57 5.49 -5.74
N LYS A 33 15.33 6.75 -5.31
CA LYS A 33 15.82 7.29 -4.03
C LYS A 33 15.41 6.44 -2.82
N LEU A 34 14.22 5.84 -2.87
CA LEU A 34 13.70 4.96 -1.85
C LEU A 34 13.07 3.73 -2.50
N GLU A 35 13.53 2.57 -2.09
CA GLU A 35 12.97 1.30 -2.52
C GLU A 35 12.64 0.43 -1.32
N ILE A 36 11.43 -0.11 -1.31
CA ILE A 36 10.96 -1.05 -0.30
C ILE A 36 10.63 -2.35 -1.02
N ASN A 37 11.36 -3.43 -0.71
CA ASN A 37 11.07 -4.77 -1.21
C ASN A 37 10.04 -5.44 -0.30
N VAL A 38 8.84 -5.69 -0.83
CA VAL A 38 7.74 -6.30 -0.07
C VAL A 38 7.76 -7.83 -0.11
N LYS A 39 8.81 -8.44 -0.68
CA LYS A 39 9.12 -9.88 -0.59
C LYS A 39 7.99 -10.82 -1.08
N GLY A 40 7.21 -10.39 -2.07
CA GLY A 40 6.09 -11.17 -2.58
C GLY A 40 4.83 -11.11 -1.73
N ASN A 41 4.79 -10.29 -0.67
CA ASN A 41 3.60 -10.11 0.14
C ASN A 41 2.50 -9.37 -0.62
N LEU A 42 1.26 -9.58 -0.17
CA LEU A 42 0.09 -8.90 -0.71
C LEU A 42 0.14 -7.41 -0.36
N VAL A 43 0.13 -6.57 -1.40
CA VAL A 43 -0.07 -5.13 -1.26
C VAL A 43 -1.51 -4.82 -1.62
N THR A 44 -2.16 -4.02 -0.77
CA THR A 44 -3.53 -3.59 -0.95
C THR A 44 -3.64 -2.10 -0.71
N GLU A 45 -4.68 -1.52 -1.27
CA GLU A 45 -5.24 -0.26 -0.83
C GLU A 45 -5.57 -0.30 0.67
N SER A 46 -5.61 0.89 1.28
CA SER A 46 -5.90 1.03 2.70
C SER A 46 -7.31 0.54 3.02
N PHE A 47 -7.47 -0.06 4.20
CA PHE A 47 -8.80 -0.44 4.68
C PHE A 47 -9.64 0.80 4.98
N VAL A 48 -10.92 0.73 4.64
CA VAL A 48 -11.92 1.75 4.98
C VAL A 48 -12.68 1.27 6.20
N ASN A 49 -12.84 2.13 7.20
CA ASN A 49 -13.78 1.93 8.30
C ASN A 49 -14.99 2.83 8.09
N PRO A 50 -16.06 2.35 7.42
CA PRO A 50 -17.14 3.20 6.94
C PRO A 50 -18.11 3.65 8.05
N HIS A 51 -18.07 3.01 9.22
CA HIS A 51 -19.06 3.24 10.27
C HIS A 51 -18.37 3.34 11.64
N LEU A 52 -17.65 4.44 11.84
CA LEU A 52 -16.94 4.74 13.08
C LEU A 52 -17.45 6.02 13.72
N HIS A 53 -17.83 5.96 14.99
CA HIS A 53 -18.21 7.12 15.80
C HIS A 53 -17.04 7.53 16.71
N LEU A 54 -16.18 8.45 16.23
CA LEU A 54 -14.98 8.87 16.95
C LEU A 54 -15.28 9.59 18.28
N CYS A 55 -16.37 10.36 18.34
CA CYS A 55 -16.75 11.13 19.53
C CYS A 55 -17.17 10.27 20.73
N LYS A 56 -17.58 9.01 20.51
CA LYS A 56 -18.07 8.10 21.56
C LYS A 56 -17.07 7.00 21.90
N TYR A 57 -16.01 6.86 21.11
CA TYR A 57 -15.01 5.81 21.26
C TYR A 57 -14.01 6.11 22.39
N LEU A 58 -13.72 7.39 22.68
CA LEU A 58 -12.83 7.77 23.76
C LEU A 58 -13.56 7.87 25.10
N HIS A 59 -13.64 6.78 25.86
CA HIS A 59 -13.76 6.87 27.32
C HIS A 59 -12.33 7.04 27.89
N PHE A 60 -12.00 8.24 28.35
CA PHE A 60 -10.82 8.44 29.19
C PHE A 60 -11.11 7.81 30.56
N SER A 61 -10.56 6.63 30.85
CA SER A 61 -10.41 6.21 32.24
C SER A 61 -9.40 7.14 32.90
N LYS A 62 -9.84 7.86 33.92
CA LYS A 62 -8.93 8.45 34.91
C LYS A 62 -8.27 7.35 35.73
#